data_AF-A0A2V2RPI2-F1
#
_entry.id   AF-A0A2V2RPI2-F1
#
_cell.length_a   1.000
_cell.length_b   1.000
_cell.length_c   1.000
_cell.angle_alpha   90.00
_cell.angle_beta   90.00
_cell.angle_gamma   90.00
#
_symmetry.space_group_name_H-M   'P 1'
#
loop_
_entity.id
_entity.type
_entity.pdbx_description
1 polymer ?
#
loop_
_entity_poly.entity_id
_entity_poly.type
_entity_poly.pdbx_seq_one_letter_code
_entity_poly.pdbx_strand_id
1 'polypeptide(L)'
;MIFPRSGGASLTFPVLEGDNCLLLFSERSMDLWLTVGGQVTPDDPRKFDISDAIAIVGLYPFSVESPSENNTDVLLKYKDSKIRIKESGDIVIQTSNKVAIGTSSAEVLDLLYQLMNLLTGTTNVMGPTLNGPMNPLFVASVNTLITSLNSIKGTIP
;
A
#
# COMPACT_ATOMS: atom_id res chain seq x y z
N MET A 1 21.70 -2.34 3.16
CA MET A 1 20.43 -2.03 3.87
C MET A 1 19.42 -3.10 3.53
N ILE A 2 18.67 -3.60 4.52
CA ILE A 2 17.63 -4.60 4.31
C ILE A 2 16.25 -4.06 4.73
N PHE A 3 15.25 -4.41 3.94
CA PHE A 3 13.84 -4.19 4.23
C PHE A 3 13.10 -5.53 4.32
N PRO A 4 12.05 -5.65 5.15
CA PRO A 4 11.22 -6.84 5.17
C PRO A 4 10.66 -7.13 3.76
N ARG A 5 11.06 -8.25 3.17
CA ARG A 5 10.58 -8.72 1.86
C ARG A 5 10.70 -10.24 1.71
N SER A 6 9.71 -10.88 1.10
CA SER A 6 9.73 -12.30 0.72
C SER A 6 8.53 -12.60 -0.17
N GLY A 7 8.63 -13.60 -1.06
CA GLY A 7 7.48 -14.08 -1.86
C GLY A 7 6.80 -13.02 -2.73
N GLY A 8 7.52 -11.97 -3.13
CA GLY A 8 6.98 -10.82 -3.89
C GLY A 8 6.39 -9.70 -3.02
N ALA A 9 6.19 -9.90 -1.71
CA ALA A 9 5.80 -8.85 -0.78
C ALA A 9 7.01 -8.06 -0.29
N SER A 10 6.85 -6.76 -0.04
CA SER A 10 7.89 -5.89 0.51
C SER A 10 7.31 -4.69 1.27
N LEU A 11 7.96 -4.30 2.36
CA LEU A 11 7.72 -3.04 3.08
C LEU A 11 8.96 -2.15 2.97
N THR A 12 8.86 -1.07 2.18
CA THR A 12 9.99 -0.15 1.94
C THR A 12 9.82 1.14 2.72
N PHE A 13 10.92 1.67 3.27
CA PHE A 13 10.95 2.96 3.98
C PHE A 13 11.76 3.99 3.18
N PRO A 14 11.35 5.27 3.15
CA PRO A 14 12.10 6.33 2.50
C PRO A 14 13.25 6.81 3.40
N VAL A 15 14.39 6.14 3.30
CA VAL A 15 15.57 6.43 4.13
C VAL A 15 16.37 7.58 3.52
N LEU A 16 16.77 8.53 4.36
CA LEU A 16 17.57 9.69 4.00
C LEU A 16 18.90 9.72 4.78
N GLU A 17 19.83 10.55 4.34
CA GLU A 17 21.06 10.81 5.09
C GLU A 17 20.74 11.36 6.48
N GLY A 18 21.37 10.78 7.51
CA GLY A 18 21.12 11.11 8.92
C GLY A 18 20.15 10.18 9.64
N ASP A 19 19.46 9.27 8.94
CA ASP A 19 18.61 8.27 9.58
C ASP A 19 19.43 7.21 10.34
N ASN A 20 18.88 6.75 11.47
CA ASN A 20 19.53 5.76 12.32
C ASN A 20 19.24 4.32 11.86
N CYS A 21 20.22 3.45 12.04
CA CYS A 21 20.09 2.02 11.77
C CYS A 21 20.93 1.18 12.74
N LEU A 22 20.56 -0.09 12.88
CA LEU A 22 21.38 -1.11 13.50
C LEU A 22 22.28 -1.73 12.41
N LEU A 23 23.59 -1.79 12.65
CA LEU A 23 24.52 -2.50 11.79
C LEU A 23 24.77 -3.91 12.32
N LEU A 24 24.58 -4.91 11.46
CA LEU A 24 24.95 -6.30 11.72
C LEU A 24 26.13 -6.67 10.83
N PHE A 25 27.25 -7.06 11.45
CA PHE A 25 28.48 -7.41 10.73
C PHE A 25 28.50 -8.90 10.41
N SER A 26 28.68 -9.24 9.13
CA SER A 26 28.93 -10.62 8.72
C SER A 26 30.32 -11.07 9.19
N GLU A 27 30.46 -12.35 9.55
CA GLU A 27 31.79 -12.91 9.85
C GLU A 27 32.68 -12.92 8.61
N ARG A 28 32.11 -13.09 7.41
CA ARG A 28 32.84 -13.25 6.14
C ARG A 28 32.38 -12.25 5.09
N SER A 29 33.25 -12.00 4.11
CA SER A 29 32.92 -11.12 2.99
C SER A 29 31.64 -11.55 2.28
N MET A 30 30.80 -10.55 2.04
CA MET A 30 29.51 -10.69 1.36
C MET A 30 29.60 -10.25 -0.11
N ASP A 31 30.74 -9.73 -0.57
CA ASP A 31 30.91 -9.10 -1.88
C ASP A 31 30.52 -10.04 -3.04
N LEU A 32 31.02 -11.27 -3.02
CA LEU A 32 30.72 -12.25 -4.05
C LEU A 32 29.24 -12.66 -4.00
N TRP A 33 28.69 -12.88 -2.81
CA TRP A 33 27.28 -13.26 -2.64
C TRP A 33 26.33 -12.15 -3.10
N LEU A 34 26.65 -10.89 -2.81
CA LEU A 34 25.87 -9.73 -3.27
C LEU A 34 25.90 -9.59 -4.79
N THR A 35 26.97 -10.05 -5.44
CA THR A 35 27.15 -9.95 -6.90
C THR A 35 26.44 -11.09 -7.65
N VAL A 36 26.66 -12.35 -7.24
CA VAL A 36 26.21 -13.52 -8.00
C VAL A 36 25.07 -14.30 -7.33
N GLY A 37 24.82 -14.08 -6.04
CA GLY A 37 23.87 -14.85 -5.25
C GLY A 37 24.25 -16.33 -5.09
N GLY A 38 23.30 -17.14 -4.62
CA GLY A 38 23.50 -18.59 -4.48
C GLY A 38 24.51 -18.98 -3.40
N GLN A 39 25.15 -20.13 -3.59
CA GLN A 39 26.23 -20.61 -2.72
C GLN A 39 27.58 -20.17 -3.29
N VAL A 40 28.36 -19.45 -2.49
CA VAL A 40 29.65 -18.89 -2.90
C VAL A 40 30.71 -19.14 -1.82
N THR A 41 31.97 -19.21 -2.24
CA THR A 41 33.11 -19.27 -1.31
C THR A 41 33.56 -17.84 -0.97
N PRO A 42 33.70 -17.49 0.32
CA PRO A 42 34.24 -16.19 0.70
C PRO A 42 35.77 -16.20 0.50
N ASP A 43 36.23 -15.64 -0.61
CA ASP A 43 37.65 -15.63 -0.99
C ASP A 43 38.46 -14.51 -0.32
N ASP A 44 37.78 -13.55 0.32
CA ASP A 44 38.41 -12.46 1.07
C ASP A 44 38.65 -12.87 2.54
N PRO A 45 39.89 -12.71 3.07
CA PRO A 45 40.22 -13.07 4.45
C PRO A 45 39.62 -12.13 5.52
N ARG A 46 39.07 -10.97 5.14
CA ARG A 46 38.45 -10.02 6.07
C ARG A 46 37.33 -10.67 6.87
N LYS A 47 37.21 -10.22 8.12
CA LYS A 47 36.16 -10.67 9.04
C LYS A 47 35.57 -9.49 9.79
N PHE A 48 34.25 -9.48 9.94
CA PHE A 48 33.52 -8.43 10.65
C PHE A 48 33.88 -7.02 10.15
N ASP A 49 34.13 -6.88 8.84
CA ASP A 49 34.49 -5.62 8.21
C ASP A 49 33.24 -4.76 7.97
N ILE A 50 33.40 -3.43 8.01
CA ILE A 50 32.30 -2.50 7.78
C ILE A 50 31.74 -2.57 6.36
N SER A 51 32.54 -2.97 5.36
CA SER A 51 32.02 -3.18 4.00
C SER A 51 31.00 -4.32 3.94
N ASP A 52 31.05 -5.26 4.88
CA ASP A 52 30.19 -6.44 4.96
C ASP A 52 29.06 -6.27 6.00
N ALA A 53 28.76 -5.02 6.36
CA ALA A 53 27.70 -4.70 7.31
C ALA A 53 26.31 -4.63 6.64
N ILE A 54 25.33 -5.24 7.31
CA ILE A 54 23.92 -5.17 6.95
C ILE A 54 23.24 -4.12 7.84
N ALA A 55 22.77 -3.05 7.22
CA ALA A 55 21.96 -2.03 7.91
C ALA A 55 20.49 -2.46 8.02
N ILE A 56 19.99 -2.59 9.26
CA ILE A 56 18.59 -2.79 9.64
C ILE A 56 18.05 -1.44 10.13
N VAL A 57 17.11 -0.86 9.38
CA VAL A 57 16.57 0.48 9.68
C VAL A 57 15.55 0.43 10.82
N GLY A 58 15.43 1.53 11.57
CA GLY A 58 14.41 1.68 12.62
C GLY A 58 14.91 1.57 14.06
N LEU A 59 16.22 1.46 14.28
CA LEU A 59 16.80 1.59 15.61
C LEU A 59 16.95 3.09 15.95
N TYR A 60 16.21 3.56 16.94
CA TYR A 60 16.30 4.93 17.44
C TYR A 60 16.68 4.97 18.93
N PRO A 61 17.39 6.00 19.39
CA PRO A 61 17.65 6.18 20.81
C PRO A 61 16.36 6.51 21.56
N PHE A 62 16.30 6.19 22.86
CA PHE A 62 15.14 6.48 23.72
C PHE A 62 14.83 7.98 23.87
N SER A 63 15.72 8.86 23.44
CA SER A 63 15.46 10.31 23.37
C SER A 63 14.54 10.71 22.22
N VAL A 64 14.25 9.80 21.28
CA VAL A 64 13.32 10.00 20.18
C VAL A 64 12.05 9.23 20.52
N GLU A 65 10.94 9.95 20.64
CA GLU A 65 9.64 9.36 20.93
C GLU A 65 9.22 8.37 19.84
N SER A 66 8.66 7.24 20.28
CA SER A 66 8.09 6.26 19.37
C SER A 66 6.88 6.86 18.64
N PRO A 67 6.69 6.61 17.33
CA PRO A 67 5.48 7.04 16.62
C PRO A 67 4.23 6.26 17.04
N SER A 68 4.35 5.26 17.92
CA SER A 68 3.22 4.51 18.45
C SER A 68 2.27 5.41 19.22
N GLU A 69 0.97 5.24 19.00
CA GLU A 69 -0.07 6.02 19.68
C GLU A 69 -0.70 5.27 20.86
N ASN A 70 -0.58 3.94 20.90
CA ASN A 70 -1.00 3.06 22.00
C ASN A 70 -0.29 1.70 21.91
N ASN A 71 -0.59 0.78 22.82
CA ASN A 71 0.06 -0.53 22.90
C ASN A 71 -0.85 -1.70 22.45
N THR A 72 -2.03 -1.42 21.89
CA THR A 72 -3.05 -2.43 21.53
C THR A 72 -3.27 -2.56 20.03
N ASP A 73 -3.01 -1.50 19.27
CA ASP A 73 -3.32 -1.45 17.85
C ASP A 73 -2.10 -1.75 16.98
N VAL A 74 -2.33 -2.28 15.77
CA VAL A 74 -1.32 -2.29 14.72
C VAL A 74 -1.39 -0.97 13.96
N LEU A 75 -0.26 -0.29 13.83
CA LEU A 75 -0.16 1.02 13.18
C LEU A 75 0.92 1.01 12.09
N LEU A 76 0.51 1.29 10.85
CA LEU A 76 1.41 1.71 9.78
C LEU A 76 1.24 3.22 9.56
N LYS A 77 2.29 4.00 9.79
CA LYS A 77 2.27 5.47 9.74
C LYS A 77 3.37 6.01 8.84
N TYR A 78 3.03 6.99 8.01
CA TYR A 78 3.99 7.80 7.29
C TYR A 78 3.55 9.26 7.32
N LYS A 79 4.34 10.10 8.01
CA LYS A 79 3.98 11.50 8.31
C LYS A 79 2.58 11.56 8.96
N ASP A 80 1.66 12.30 8.36
CA ASP A 80 0.30 12.52 8.87
C ASP A 80 -0.73 11.49 8.34
N SER A 81 -0.29 10.52 7.54
CA SER A 81 -1.14 9.45 7.03
C SER A 81 -0.90 8.14 7.77
N LYS A 82 -1.96 7.38 8.06
CA LYS A 82 -1.88 6.10 8.77
C LYS A 82 -2.97 5.09 8.38
N ILE A 83 -2.60 3.82 8.48
CA ILE A 83 -3.51 2.67 8.48
C ILE A 83 -3.41 2.02 9.85
N ARG A 84 -4.55 1.86 10.51
CA ARG A 84 -4.64 1.28 11.86
C ARG A 84 -5.59 0.09 11.86
N ILE A 85 -5.16 -1.01 12.46
CA ILE A 85 -6.02 -2.13 12.82
C ILE A 85 -6.15 -2.10 14.34
N LYS A 86 -7.35 -1.83 14.83
CA LYS A 86 -7.63 -1.77 16.27
C LYS A 86 -7.77 -3.16 16.85
N GLU A 87 -7.56 -3.29 18.16
CA GLU A 87 -7.90 -4.51 18.91
C GLU A 87 -9.38 -4.92 18.75
N SER A 88 -10.28 -3.95 18.54
CA SER A 88 -11.70 -4.20 18.23
C SER A 88 -11.96 -4.91 16.88
N GLY A 89 -10.95 -4.98 16.01
CA GLY A 89 -11.08 -5.46 14.63
C GLY A 89 -11.38 -4.36 13.61
N ASP A 90 -11.62 -3.12 14.04
CA ASP A 90 -11.84 -2.00 13.13
C ASP A 90 -10.56 -1.64 12.35
N ILE A 91 -10.70 -1.43 11.04
CA ILE A 91 -9.63 -0.87 10.21
C ILE A 91 -9.94 0.60 9.94
N VAL A 92 -9.00 1.47 10.29
CA VAL A 92 -9.10 2.92 10.09
C VAL A 92 -7.99 3.38 9.16
N ILE A 93 -8.37 3.97 8.03
CA ILE A 93 -7.46 4.61 7.07
C ILE A 93 -7.66 6.12 7.17
N GLN A 94 -6.62 6.83 7.61
CA GLN A 94 -6.62 8.30 7.70
C GLN A 94 -5.48 8.84 6.85
N THR A 95 -5.76 9.84 6.02
CA THR A 95 -4.76 10.46 5.14
C THR A 95 -4.83 11.98 5.24
N SER A 96 -3.71 12.65 4.99
CA SER A 96 -3.64 14.11 4.98
C SER A 96 -4.11 14.77 3.68
N ASN A 97 -4.40 13.98 2.63
CA ASN A 97 -4.80 14.51 1.33
C ASN A 97 -5.93 13.67 0.71
N LYS A 98 -5.60 12.62 -0.05
CA LYS A 98 -6.58 11.80 -0.78
C LYS A 98 -6.45 10.33 -0.42
N VAL A 99 -7.58 9.64 -0.45
CA VAL A 99 -7.67 8.17 -0.48
C VAL A 99 -8.14 7.80 -1.88
N ALA A 100 -7.42 6.89 -2.54
CA ALA A 100 -7.84 6.29 -3.80
C ALA A 100 -7.95 4.78 -3.57
N ILE A 101 -9.11 4.21 -3.91
CA ILE A 101 -9.34 2.77 -3.80
C ILE A 101 -9.70 2.28 -5.20
N GLY A 102 -8.84 1.48 -5.81
CA GLY A 102 -9.01 1.13 -7.20
C GLY A 102 -7.89 0.29 -7.78
N THR A 103 -7.96 0.13 -9.09
CA THR A 103 -6.93 -0.50 -9.92
C THR A 103 -6.31 0.56 -10.84
N SER A 104 -5.43 0.15 -11.74
CA SER A 104 -4.93 1.04 -12.81
C SER A 104 -6.02 1.54 -13.75
N SER A 105 -7.21 0.92 -13.74
CA SER A 105 -8.27 1.16 -14.73
C SER A 105 -9.54 1.79 -14.15
N ALA A 106 -9.75 1.75 -12.82
CA ALA A 106 -10.96 2.27 -12.19
C ALA A 106 -10.72 2.61 -10.71
N GLU A 107 -11.43 3.60 -10.18
CA GLU A 107 -11.34 4.08 -8.79
C GLU A 107 -12.75 4.34 -8.22
N VAL A 108 -12.98 3.98 -6.95
CA VAL A 108 -14.31 4.00 -6.32
C VAL A 108 -14.96 5.39 -6.34
N LEU A 109 -14.24 6.45 -5.99
CA LEU A 109 -14.78 7.81 -5.93
C LEU A 109 -15.11 8.35 -7.33
N ASP A 110 -14.30 8.04 -8.35
CA ASP A 110 -14.63 8.36 -9.74
C ASP A 110 -15.90 7.63 -10.21
N LEU A 111 -16.04 6.34 -9.91
CA LEU A 111 -17.25 5.58 -10.23
C LEU A 111 -18.50 6.12 -9.51
N LEU A 112 -18.36 6.55 -8.25
CA LEU A 112 -19.44 7.21 -7.52
C LEU A 112 -19.83 8.53 -8.18
N TYR A 113 -18.84 9.32 -8.62
CA TYR A 113 -19.08 10.56 -9.33
C TYR A 113 -19.82 10.33 -10.67
N GLN A 114 -19.43 9.31 -11.43
CA GLN A 114 -20.14 8.91 -12.66
C GLN A 114 -21.59 8.50 -12.37
N LEU A 115 -21.84 7.75 -11.29
CA LEU A 115 -23.19 7.39 -10.84
C LEU A 115 -24.01 8.64 -10.51
N MET A 116 -23.46 9.58 -9.75
CA MET A 116 -24.16 10.81 -9.38
C MET A 116 -24.56 11.62 -10.61
N ASN A 117 -23.64 11.80 -11.57
CA ASN A 117 -23.94 12.48 -12.83
C ASN A 117 -25.04 11.80 -13.62
N LEU A 118 -25.04 10.46 -13.65
CA LEU A 118 -26.07 9.68 -14.32
C LEU A 118 -27.45 9.88 -13.67
N LEU A 119 -27.51 9.92 -12.33
CA LEU A 119 -28.75 10.12 -11.56
C LEU A 119 -29.29 11.55 -11.65
N THR A 120 -28.42 12.56 -11.71
CA THR A 120 -28.83 13.97 -11.81
C THR A 120 -29.19 14.40 -13.23
N GLY A 121 -28.93 13.56 -14.25
CA GLY A 121 -29.30 13.82 -15.64
C GLY A 121 -30.81 13.69 -15.85
N THR A 122 -31.53 14.83 -15.87
CA THR A 122 -33.00 14.95 -15.89
C THR A 122 -33.71 14.34 -17.12
N THR A 123 -32.99 13.87 -18.14
CA THR A 123 -33.55 13.29 -19.38
C THR A 123 -33.32 11.79 -19.55
N ASN A 124 -32.62 11.15 -18.62
CA ASN A 124 -32.11 9.78 -18.84
C ASN A 124 -32.88 8.68 -18.11
N VAL A 125 -33.70 8.97 -17.09
CA VAL A 125 -34.29 7.88 -16.28
C VAL A 125 -35.61 7.36 -16.86
N MET A 126 -36.48 8.25 -17.32
CA MET A 126 -37.78 7.85 -17.87
C MET A 126 -37.65 7.52 -19.35
N GLY A 127 -38.19 6.37 -19.77
CA GLY A 127 -38.35 6.03 -21.18
C GLY A 127 -39.31 7.00 -21.89
N PRO A 128 -39.51 6.85 -23.21
CA PRO A 128 -40.34 7.76 -24.00
C PRO A 128 -41.83 7.77 -23.59
N THR A 129 -42.26 6.83 -22.75
CA THR A 129 -43.62 6.72 -22.25
C THR A 129 -43.65 6.62 -20.73
N LEU A 130 -44.68 7.21 -20.11
CA LEU A 130 -45.00 7.01 -18.70
C LEU A 130 -45.28 5.51 -18.47
N ASN A 131 -44.61 4.88 -17.50
CA ASN A 131 -44.60 3.42 -17.26
C ASN A 131 -43.98 2.56 -18.39
N GLY A 132 -43.23 3.15 -19.32
CA GLY A 132 -42.41 2.42 -20.29
C GLY A 132 -41.11 1.85 -19.69
N PRO A 133 -40.36 1.03 -20.44
CA PRO A 133 -39.04 0.59 -20.03
C PRO A 133 -38.12 1.79 -19.77
N MET A 134 -37.16 1.64 -18.86
CA MET A 134 -36.11 2.65 -18.64
C MET A 134 -35.40 2.98 -19.96
N ASN A 135 -34.91 4.22 -20.09
CA ASN A 135 -34.17 4.66 -21.26
C ASN A 135 -32.98 3.71 -21.55
N PRO A 136 -32.87 3.15 -22.78
CA PRO A 136 -31.78 2.23 -23.13
C PRO A 136 -30.38 2.80 -22.92
N LEU A 137 -30.16 4.11 -23.11
CA LEU A 137 -28.86 4.76 -22.88
C LEU A 137 -28.50 4.81 -21.39
N PHE A 138 -29.49 5.00 -20.54
CA PHE A 138 -29.31 4.93 -19.09
C PHE A 138 -28.96 3.51 -18.67
N VAL A 139 -29.71 2.51 -19.15
CA VAL A 139 -29.43 1.09 -18.89
C VAL A 139 -28.02 0.72 -19.34
N ALA A 140 -27.59 1.16 -20.52
CA ALA A 140 -26.23 0.94 -21.01
C ALA A 140 -25.17 1.57 -20.09
N SER A 141 -25.38 2.82 -19.64
CA SER A 141 -24.46 3.52 -18.74
C SER A 141 -24.36 2.84 -17.37
N VAL A 142 -25.50 2.41 -16.80
CA VAL A 142 -25.53 1.62 -15.56
C VAL A 142 -24.76 0.30 -15.73
N ASN A 143 -24.93 -0.39 -16.87
CA ASN A 143 -24.20 -1.64 -17.13
C ASN A 143 -22.67 -1.41 -17.22
N THR A 144 -22.21 -0.32 -17.83
CA THR A 144 -20.79 0.05 -17.84
C THR A 144 -20.25 0.29 -16.43
N LEU A 145 -21.04 0.98 -15.58
CA LEU A 145 -20.68 1.22 -14.18
C LEU A 145 -20.61 -0.10 -13.39
N ILE A 146 -21.57 -1.01 -13.58
CA ILE A 146 -21.57 -2.34 -12.95
C ILE A 146 -20.32 -3.12 -13.34
N THR A 147 -19.93 -3.12 -14.62
CA THR A 147 -18.68 -3.77 -15.07
C THR A 147 -17.46 -3.15 -14.39
N SER A 148 -17.41 -1.83 -14.27
CA SER A 148 -16.30 -1.12 -13.62
C SER A 148 -16.23 -1.42 -12.11
N LEU A 149 -17.37 -1.43 -11.41
CA LEU A 149 -17.46 -1.84 -10.00
C LEU A 149 -17.03 -3.29 -9.80
N ASN A 150 -17.43 -4.19 -10.70
CA ASN A 150 -17.02 -5.59 -10.66
C ASN A 150 -15.52 -5.78 -10.85
N SER A 151 -14.83 -4.85 -11.52
CA SER A 151 -13.37 -4.91 -11.71
C SER A 151 -12.58 -4.56 -10.45
N ILE A 152 -13.18 -3.86 -9.49
CA ILE A 152 -12.52 -3.38 -8.27
C ILE A 152 -13.07 -4.02 -6.99
N LYS A 153 -14.22 -4.72 -7.03
CA LYS A 153 -14.76 -5.41 -5.85
C LYS A 153 -13.87 -6.60 -5.47
N GLY A 154 -13.46 -6.65 -4.21
CA GLY A 154 -12.82 -7.84 -3.63
C GLY A 154 -13.85 -8.83 -3.12
N THR A 155 -13.46 -10.10 -2.97
CA THR A 155 -14.23 -11.12 -2.25
C THR A 155 -13.61 -11.31 -0.87
N ILE A 156 -14.43 -11.34 0.18
CA ILE A 156 -13.98 -11.81 1.49
C ILE A 156 -13.72 -13.32 1.34
N PRO A 157 -12.52 -13.82 1.64
CA PRO A 157 -12.21 -15.25 1.58
C PRO A 157 -13.00 -16.06 2.61
#